data_AF-A0A846T5Q2-F1
#
_entry.id   AF-A0A846T5Q2-F1
#
_cell.length_a   1.000
_cell.length_b   1.000
_cell.length_c   1.000
_cell.angle_alpha   90.00
_cell.angle_beta   90.00
_cell.angle_gamma   90.00
#
_symmetry.space_group_name_H-M   'P 1'
#
loop_
_entity.id
_entity.type
_entity.pdbx_description
1 polymer ?
#
loop_
_entity_poly.entity_id
_entity_poly.type
_entity_poly.pdbx_seq_one_letter_code
_entity_poly.pdbx_strand_id
1 'polypeptide(L)' 'MVQDHHKEPCDPANTLLLFVRLVDQACEKIGIGLHDDPQIALAATPEAQALGLGDVALAELEILLEDNVAMADQVS' A
#
# COMPACT_ATOMS: atom_id res chain seq x y z
N MET A 1 6.52 0.28 15.87
CA MET A 1 6.90 -1.13 16.13
C MET A 1 5.86 -1.98 15.42
N VAL A 2 6.27 -3.01 14.70
CA VAL A 2 5.48 -3.83 13.74
C VAL A 2 4.16 -4.41 14.31
N GLN A 3 3.93 -4.33 15.62
CA GLN A 3 2.78 -4.95 16.30
C GLN A 3 1.45 -4.15 16.25
N ASP A 4 1.45 -2.85 15.95
CA ASP A 4 0.21 -2.06 15.94
C ASP A 4 -0.45 -1.94 14.56
N HIS A 5 0.12 -2.56 13.51
CA HIS A 5 -0.40 -2.46 12.13
C HIS A 5 -1.72 -3.18 11.88
N HIS A 6 -2.14 -4.09 12.77
CA HIS A 6 -3.39 -4.87 12.64
C HIS A 6 -4.54 -4.38 13.54
N LYS A 7 -4.35 -3.32 14.34
CA LYS A 7 -5.41 -2.85 15.24
C LYS A 7 -6.26 -1.78 14.57
N GLU A 8 -7.44 -2.18 14.13
CA GLU A 8 -8.58 -1.27 14.00
C GLU A 8 -8.89 -0.63 15.37
N PRO A 9 -9.34 0.64 15.41
CA PRO A 9 -9.66 1.51 14.28
C PRO A 9 -8.44 2.25 13.71
N CYS A 10 -8.50 2.50 12.40
CA CYS A 10 -7.62 3.38 11.67
C CYS A 10 -7.63 4.79 12.29
N ASP A 11 -6.61 5.15 13.08
CA ASP A 11 -6.45 6.52 13.59
C ASP A 11 -6.05 7.43 12.41
N PRO A 12 -6.95 8.32 11.94
CA PRO A 12 -6.67 9.18 10.79
C PRO A 12 -5.57 10.20 11.08
N ALA A 13 -5.20 10.43 12.35
CA ALA A 13 -4.11 11.32 12.73
C ALA A 13 -2.73 10.62 12.65
N ASN A 14 -2.67 9.30 12.58
CA ASN A 14 -1.42 8.55 12.50
C ASN A 14 -0.97 8.34 11.05
N THR A 15 -0.57 9.44 10.40
CA THR A 15 -0.20 9.46 8.97
C THR A 15 0.84 8.41 8.60
N LEU A 16 1.82 8.15 9.49
CA LEU A 16 2.84 7.13 9.25
C LEU A 16 2.22 5.72 9.17
N LEU A 17 1.31 5.40 10.09
CA LEU A 17 0.60 4.13 10.08
C LEU A 17 -0.29 3.98 8.85
N LEU A 18 -0.97 5.06 8.44
CA LEU A 18 -1.77 5.08 7.21
C LEU A 18 -0.92 4.75 5.98
N PHE A 19 0.25 5.36 5.84
CA PHE A 19 1.15 5.07 4.72
C PHE A 19 1.61 3.61 4.71
N VAL A 20 2.03 3.06 5.85
CA VAL A 20 2.49 1.67 5.88
C VAL A 20 1.37 0.71 5.52
N ARG A 21 0.15 0.93 6.04
CA ARG A 21 -1.01 0.08 5.71
C ARG A 21 -1.43 0.22 4.24
N LEU A 22 -1.37 1.42 3.67
CA LEU A 22 -1.65 1.64 2.26
C LEU A 22 -0.63 0.96 1.35
N VAL A 23 0.65 1.08 1.67
CA VAL A 23 1.72 0.44 0.89
C VAL A 23 1.62 -1.08 0.99
N ASP A 24 1.30 -1.63 2.16
CA ASP A 24 1.04 -3.05 2.36
C ASP A 24 -0.12 -3.54 1.45
N GLN A 25 -1.25 -2.83 1.46
CA GLN A 25 -2.38 -3.09 0.57
C GLN A 25 -2.01 -3.00 -0.92
N ALA A 26 -1.15 -2.03 -1.29
CA ALA A 26 -0.69 -1.89 -2.67
C ALA A 26 0.20 -3.07 -3.08
N CYS A 27 1.10 -3.52 -2.20
CA CYS A 27 1.92 -4.70 -2.39
C CYS A 27 1.07 -5.99 -2.55
N GLU A 28 0.03 -6.16 -1.72
CA GLU A 28 -0.91 -7.29 -1.84
C GLU A 28 -1.66 -7.25 -3.17
N LYS A 29 -2.08 -6.05 -3.61
CA LYS A 29 -2.81 -5.87 -4.88
C LYS A 29 -1.98 -6.27 -6.10
N ILE A 30 -0.71 -5.86 -6.15
CA ILE A 30 0.18 -6.08 -7.29
C ILE A 30 0.95 -7.42 -7.20
N GLY A 31 0.71 -8.22 -6.16
CA GLY A 31 1.24 -9.57 -6.02
C GLY A 31 2.72 -9.65 -5.62
N ILE A 32 3.21 -8.65 -4.88
CA ILE A 32 4.58 -8.62 -4.34
C ILE A 32 4.61 -8.77 -2.81
N GLY A 33 3.44 -8.77 -2.17
CA GLY A 33 3.27 -8.94 -0.73
C GLY A 33 3.37 -10.40 -0.27
N LEU A 34 3.07 -10.63 1.01
CA LEU A 34 2.97 -12.00 1.56
C LEU A 34 1.69 -12.72 1.11
N HIS A 35 0.67 -11.96 0.75
CA HIS A 35 -0.60 -12.42 0.22
C HIS A 35 -0.91 -11.64 -1.06
N ASP A 36 -1.56 -12.30 -2.01
CA ASP A 36 -1.96 -11.66 -3.27
C ASP A 36 -3.48 -11.46 -3.28
N ASP A 37 -3.93 -10.21 -3.40
CA ASP A 37 -5.34 -9.87 -3.60
C ASP A 37 -5.52 -8.78 -4.67
N PRO A 38 -5.61 -9.15 -5.96
CA PRO A 38 -5.80 -8.20 -7.04
C PRO A 38 -7.19 -7.53 -7.04
N GLN A 39 -8.10 -7.91 -6.14
CA GLN A 39 -9.42 -7.28 -6.00
C GLN A 39 -9.40 -6.05 -5.07
N ILE A 40 -8.27 -5.75 -4.43
CA ILE A 40 -8.12 -4.55 -3.61
C ILE A 40 -8.37 -3.29 -4.46
N ALA A 41 -9.39 -2.53 -4.07
CA ALA A 41 -9.65 -1.20 -4.62
C ALA A 41 -8.95 -0.14 -3.75
N LEU A 42 -7.67 0.18 -4.03
CA LEU A 42 -6.87 1.11 -3.23
C LEU A 42 -7.56 2.46 -2.97
N ALA A 43 -8.20 3.05 -3.97
CA ALA A 43 -8.91 4.33 -3.80
C ALA A 43 -10.10 4.26 -2.83
N ALA A 44 -10.63 3.05 -2.59
CA ALA A 44 -11.71 2.82 -1.65
C ALA A 44 -11.22 2.50 -0.22
N THR A 45 -9.92 2.38 0.02
CA THR A 45 -9.40 2.05 1.36
C THR A 45 -9.52 3.23 2.31
N PRO A 46 -9.78 3.00 3.61
CA PRO A 46 -9.80 4.07 4.61
C PRO A 46 -8.49 4.87 4.64
N GLU A 47 -7.36 4.22 4.36
CA GLU A 47 -6.04 4.84 4.33
C GLU A 47 -5.91 5.85 3.18
N ALA A 48 -6.27 5.45 1.95
CA ALA A 48 -6.22 6.34 0.80
C ALA A 48 -7.16 7.55 0.98
N GLN A 49 -8.35 7.32 1.53
CA GLN A 49 -9.32 8.37 1.83
C GLN A 49 -8.82 9.33 2.92
N ALA A 50 -8.25 8.80 4.00
CA ALA A 50 -7.70 9.61 5.10
C ALA A 50 -6.46 10.42 4.67
N LEU A 51 -5.65 9.88 3.75
CA LEU A 51 -4.49 10.57 3.17
C LEU A 51 -4.87 11.55 2.06
N GLY A 52 -6.12 11.53 1.56
CA GLY A 52 -6.58 12.39 0.47
C GLY A 52 -5.91 12.08 -0.87
N LEU A 53 -5.55 10.82 -1.11
CA LEU A 53 -4.88 10.40 -2.34
C LEU A 53 -5.89 10.16 -3.46
N GLY A 54 -5.57 10.66 -4.65
CA GLY A 54 -6.35 10.41 -5.86
C GLY A 54 -5.80 9.25 -6.69
N ASP A 55 -6.57 8.81 -7.68
CA ASP A 55 -6.25 7.65 -8.52
C ASP A 55 -4.88 7.74 -9.19
N VAL A 56 -4.47 8.94 -9.63
CA VAL A 56 -3.17 9.16 -10.27
C VAL A 56 -2.02 8.84 -9.31
N ALA A 57 -2.08 9.34 -8.07
CA ALA A 57 -1.03 9.10 -7.08
C ALA A 57 -0.97 7.63 -6.65
N LEU A 58 -2.12 6.95 -6.61
CA LEU A 58 -2.19 5.52 -6.31
C LEU A 58 -1.62 4.68 -7.46
N ALA A 59 -1.91 5.03 -8.71
CA ALA A 59 -1.31 4.38 -9.87
C ALA A 59 0.22 4.60 -9.93
N GLU A 60 0.70 5.80 -9.61
CA GLU A 60 2.14 6.08 -9.51
C GLU A 60 2.82 5.24 -8.42
N LEU A 61 2.15 5.03 -7.27
CA LEU A 61 2.64 4.15 -6.22
C LEU A 61 2.78 2.70 -6.71
N GLU A 62 1.76 2.17 -7.38
CA GLU A 62 1.77 0.82 -7.95
C GLU A 62 2.93 0.63 -8.94
N ILE A 63 3.08 1.57 -9.89
CA ILE A 63 4.18 1.55 -10.88
C ILE A 63 5.55 1.59 -10.19
N LEU A 64 5.72 2.47 -9.19
CA LEU A 64 6.99 2.58 -8.47
C LEU A 64 7.35 1.26 -7.76
N LEU A 65 6.37 0.58 -7.18
CA LEU A 65 6.59 -0.70 -6.50
C LEU A 65 6.97 -1.80 -7.51
N GLU A 66 6.23 -1.90 -8.62
CA GLU A 66 6.52 -2.85 -9.70
C GLU A 66 7.93 -2.66 -10.29
N ASP A 67 8.32 -1.41 -10.57
CA ASP A 67 9.64 -1.07 -11.10
C ASP A 67 10.77 -1.46 -10.13
N ASN A 68 10.60 -1.20 -8.82
CA ASN A 68 11.62 -1.55 -7.83
C ASN A 68 11.81 -3.06 -7.70
N VAL A 69 10.73 -3.84 -7.78
CA VAL A 69 10.82 -5.31 -7.78
C VAL A 69 11.50 -5.82 -9.04
N ALA A 70 11.12 -5.29 -10.22
CA ALA A 70 11.74 -5.64 -11.49
C ALA A 70 13.24 -5.29 -11.52
N MET A 71 13.65 -4.21 -10.84
CA MET A 71 15.05 -3.86 -10.66
C MET A 71 15.77 -4.83 -9.71
N ALA A 72 15.15 -5.24 -8.61
CA ALA A 72 15.74 -6.19 -7.66
C ALA A 72 15.99 -7.59 -8.28
N ASP A 73 15.08 -8.05 -9.14
CA ASP A 73 15.23 -9.31 -9.88
C ASP A 73 16.39 -9.27 -10.89
N GLN A 74 16.74 -8.09 -11.44
CA GLN A 74 17.87 -7.95 -12.37
C GLN A 74 19.25 -8.01 -11.69
N VAL A 75 19.30 -7.88 -10.36
CA VAL A 75 20.54 -7.87 -9.57
C VAL A 75 20.75 -9.20 -8.82
N SER A 76 19.78 -10.12 -8.88
CA SER A 76 19.79 -11.44 -8.24
C SER A 76 20.27 -12.55 -9.17
#